data_AF-A0A661CGA0-F1
#
_entry.id   AF-A0A661CGA0-F1
#
_cell.length_a   1.000
_cell.length_b   1.000
_cell.length_c   1.000
_cell.angle_alpha   90.00
_cell.angle_beta   90.00
_cell.angle_gamma   90.00
#
_symmetry.space_group_name_H-M   'P 1'
#
loop_
_entity.id
_entity.type
_entity.pdbx_description
1 polymer ?
#
loop_
_entity_poly.entity_id
_entity_poly.type
_entity_poly.pdbx_seq_one_letter_code
_entity_poly.pdbx_strand_id
1 'polypeptide(L)'
;MNFPTIYLASGSPRRRELLTQIGVDFSILSVDVDESHLEDETPINYVKRVAIAKAKAGWKSVANQEQRPVLGADTSVVLNDEIMGKPRGQEDARTMLQRLSGVSHQVLTAVAIVSGQQTLCELNIS
;
A
#
# COMPACT_ATOMS: atom_id res chain seq x y z
N MET A 1 -5.37 -23.01 8.20
CA MET A 1 -6.52 -22.43 7.48
C MET A 1 -6.15 -22.39 6.02
N ASN A 2 -6.99 -22.89 5.12
CA ASN A 2 -6.70 -22.82 3.69
C ASN A 2 -7.37 -21.55 3.15
N PHE A 3 -6.59 -20.47 2.99
CA PHE A 3 -7.12 -19.24 2.41
C PHE A 3 -7.24 -19.41 0.89
N PRO A 4 -8.25 -18.81 0.24
CA PRO A 4 -8.26 -18.74 -1.22
C PRO A 4 -7.02 -17.98 -1.70
N THR A 5 -6.35 -18.49 -2.74
CA THR A 5 -5.19 -17.81 -3.33
C THR A 5 -5.60 -16.43 -3.84
N ILE A 6 -4.82 -15.41 -3.46
CA ILE A 6 -5.07 -14.02 -3.86
C ILE A 6 -4.01 -13.51 -4.84
N TYR A 7 -4.25 -12.35 -5.44
CA TYR A 7 -3.18 -11.58 -6.08
C TYR A 7 -2.67 -10.49 -5.15
N LEU A 8 -1.36 -10.25 -5.15
CA LEU A 8 -0.72 -9.12 -4.50
C LEU A 8 -0.32 -8.08 -5.55
N ALA A 9 -1.05 -6.98 -5.63
CA ALA A 9 -0.75 -5.81 -6.45
C ALA A 9 0.23 -4.87 -5.73
N SER A 10 1.43 -5.38 -5.40
CA SER A 10 2.47 -4.60 -4.72
C SER A 10 3.87 -5.05 -5.12
N GLY A 11 4.72 -4.07 -5.45
CA GLY A 11 6.16 -4.31 -5.68
C GLY A 11 7.01 -4.44 -4.40
N SER A 12 6.42 -4.32 -3.20
CA SER A 12 7.17 -4.30 -1.93
C SER A 12 7.63 -5.71 -1.51
N PRO A 13 8.95 -5.96 -1.36
CA PRO A 13 9.45 -7.24 -0.84
C PRO A 13 8.91 -7.58 0.55
N ARG A 14 8.85 -6.58 1.43
CA ARG A 14 8.36 -6.75 2.81
C ARG A 14 6.91 -7.24 2.87
N ARG A 15 6.04 -6.81 1.96
CA ARG A 15 4.63 -7.28 1.93
C ARG A 15 4.51 -8.74 1.53
N ARG A 16 5.37 -9.20 0.62
CA ARG A 16 5.46 -10.63 0.25
C ARG A 16 5.90 -11.46 1.44
N GLU A 17 6.93 -11.00 2.15
CA GLU A 17 7.42 -11.66 3.36
C GLU A 17 6.33 -11.76 4.43
N LEU A 18 5.61 -10.67 4.70
CA LEU A 18 4.52 -10.66 5.68
C LEU A 18 3.39 -11.64 5.33
N LEU A 19 2.93 -11.66 4.08
CA LEU A 19 1.90 -12.61 3.64
C LEU A 19 2.38 -14.07 3.72
N THR A 20 3.64 -14.31 3.37
CA THR A 20 4.26 -15.65 3.47
C THR A 20 4.34 -16.09 4.93
N GLN A 21 4.74 -15.19 5.85
CA GLN A 21 4.85 -15.49 7.28
C GLN A 21 3.52 -15.94 7.91
N ILE A 22 2.40 -15.39 7.44
CA ILE A 22 1.06 -15.77 7.92
C ILE A 22 0.42 -16.92 7.11
N GLY A 23 1.16 -17.51 6.16
CA GLY A 23 0.70 -18.66 5.37
C GLY A 23 -0.38 -18.34 4.34
N VAL A 24 -0.41 -17.12 3.79
CA VAL A 24 -1.32 -16.75 2.70
C VAL A 24 -0.66 -17.05 1.36
N ASP A 25 -1.33 -17.84 0.53
CA ASP A 25 -0.91 -18.08 -0.85
C ASP A 25 -1.26 -16.89 -1.74
N PHE A 26 -0.28 -16.40 -2.50
CA PHE A 26 -0.50 -15.29 -3.43
C PHE A 26 0.33 -15.39 -4.70
N SER A 27 -0.15 -14.72 -5.76
CA SER A 27 0.62 -14.45 -6.97
C SER A 27 0.81 -12.94 -7.11
N ILE A 28 1.96 -12.51 -7.62
CA ILE A 28 2.28 -11.07 -7.70
C ILE A 28 1.71 -10.50 -9.01
N LEU A 29 1.08 -9.34 -8.91
CA LEU A 29 0.72 -8.51 -10.07
C LEU A 29 1.56 -7.24 -10.03
N SER A 30 2.27 -6.98 -11.12
CA SER A 30 2.91 -5.68 -11.34
C SER A 30 1.85 -4.73 -11.87
N VAL A 31 1.57 -3.68 -11.12
CA VAL A 31 0.65 -2.62 -11.53
C VAL A 31 1.32 -1.28 -11.40
N ASP A 32 1.03 -0.43 -12.38
CA ASP A 32 1.44 0.97 -12.38
C ASP A 32 0.19 1.82 -12.13
N VAL A 33 0.25 2.67 -11.11
CA VAL A 33 -0.83 3.57 -10.72
C VAL A 33 -0.25 4.93 -10.38
N ASP A 34 -1.05 5.97 -10.61
CA ASP A 34 -0.65 7.32 -10.24
C ASP A 34 -0.67 7.50 -8.71
N GLU A 35 0.53 7.59 -8.14
CA GLU A 35 0.78 7.85 -6.72
C GLU A 35 1.01 9.35 -6.44
N SER A 36 0.76 10.24 -7.40
CA SER A 36 0.84 11.69 -7.19
C SER A 36 -0.19 12.15 -6.16
N HIS A 37 0.18 13.14 -5.35
CA HIS A 37 -0.73 13.76 -4.38
C HIS A 37 -1.77 14.60 -5.12
N LEU A 38 -3.03 14.48 -4.70
CA LEU A 38 -4.09 15.38 -5.16
C LEU A 38 -4.12 16.66 -4.32
N GLU A 39 -4.68 17.72 -4.88
CA GLU A 39 -4.91 18.98 -4.16
C GLU A 39 -5.81 18.73 -2.93
N ASP A 40 -5.43 19.33 -1.79
CA ASP A 40 -6.10 19.17 -0.49
C ASP A 40 -6.27 17.71 0.00
N GLU A 41 -5.45 16.78 -0.50
CA GLU A 41 -5.52 15.39 -0.11
C GLU A 41 -4.83 15.13 1.23
N THR A 42 -5.62 14.74 2.24
CA THR A 42 -5.07 14.35 3.55
C THR A 42 -4.22 13.09 3.44
N PRO A 43 -3.24 12.88 4.33
CA PRO A 43 -2.41 11.68 4.31
C PRO A 43 -3.19 10.37 4.38
N ILE A 44 -4.28 10.35 5.17
CA ILE A 44 -5.18 9.20 5.30
C ILE A 44 -5.89 8.91 3.98
N ASN A 45 -6.40 9.93 3.30
CA ASN A 45 -7.10 9.77 2.03
C ASN A 45 -6.13 9.32 0.94
N TYR A 46 -4.91 9.87 0.93
CA TYR A 46 -3.84 9.48 0.03
C TYR A 46 -3.56 7.96 0.10
N VAL A 47 -3.20 7.45 1.29
CA VAL A 47 -2.82 6.03 1.41
C VAL A 47 -3.99 5.09 1.06
N LYS A 48 -5.23 5.46 1.43
CA LYS A 48 -6.43 4.69 1.07
C LYS A 48 -6.65 4.69 -0.43
N ARG A 49 -6.59 5.85 -1.07
CA ARG A 49 -6.78 6.00 -2.52
C ARG A 49 -5.75 5.17 -3.28
N VAL A 50 -4.47 5.29 -2.92
CA VAL A 50 -3.38 4.57 -3.59
C VAL A 50 -3.52 3.06 -3.39
N ALA A 51 -3.82 2.58 -2.17
CA ALA A 51 -4.05 1.16 -1.92
C ALA A 51 -5.21 0.60 -2.76
N ILE A 52 -6.34 1.31 -2.81
CA ILE A 52 -7.51 0.96 -3.62
C ILE A 52 -7.17 0.99 -5.11
N ALA A 53 -6.45 2.01 -5.57
CA ALA A 53 -6.04 2.13 -6.97
C ALA A 53 -5.19 0.93 -7.41
N LYS A 54 -4.21 0.53 -6.60
CA LYS A 54 -3.38 -0.67 -6.83
C LYS A 54 -4.23 -1.93 -6.95
N ALA A 55 -5.14 -2.15 -5.99
CA ALA A 55 -6.02 -3.32 -5.99
C ALA A 55 -6.94 -3.34 -7.23
N LYS A 56 -7.53 -2.19 -7.60
CA LYS A 56 -8.41 -2.06 -8.78
C LYS A 56 -7.64 -2.23 -10.09
N ALA A 57 -6.44 -1.68 -10.20
CA ALA A 57 -5.58 -1.86 -11.37
C ALA A 57 -5.24 -3.35 -11.55
N GLY A 58 -4.89 -4.04 -10.46
CA GLY A 58 -4.59 -5.46 -10.50
C GLY A 58 -5.81 -6.29 -10.90
N TRP A 59 -6.98 -5.97 -10.35
CA TRP A 59 -8.24 -6.61 -10.74
C TRP A 59 -8.52 -6.45 -12.24
N LYS A 60 -8.32 -5.26 -12.81
CA LYS A 60 -8.52 -5.00 -14.24
C LYS A 60 -7.48 -5.66 -15.14
N SER A 61 -6.29 -5.98 -14.62
CA SER A 61 -5.20 -6.58 -15.40
C SER A 61 -5.36 -8.09 -15.64
N VAL A 62 -6.23 -8.75 -14.89
CA VAL A 62 -6.45 -10.20 -14.94
C VAL A 62 -7.67 -10.51 -15.80
N ALA A 63 -7.61 -11.59 -16.58
CA ALA A 63 -8.74 -12.07 -17.36
C ALA A 63 -9.83 -12.65 -16.45
N ASN A 64 -11.11 -12.45 -16.81
CA ASN A 64 -12.26 -12.88 -15.99
C ASN A 64 -12.23 -14.36 -15.54
N GLN A 65 -11.62 -15.25 -16.31
CA GLN A 65 -11.52 -16.68 -15.98
C GLN A 65 -10.45 -17.01 -14.92
N GLU A 66 -9.49 -16.10 -14.71
CA GLU A 66 -8.40 -16.22 -13.73
C GLU A 66 -8.60 -15.29 -12.53
N GLN A 67 -9.78 -14.69 -12.45
CA GLN A 67 -10.11 -13.66 -11.50
C GLN A 67 -10.09 -14.19 -10.06
N ARG A 68 -9.31 -13.52 -9.21
CA ARG A 68 -9.19 -13.81 -7.78
C ARG A 68 -9.16 -12.49 -7.03
N PRO A 69 -9.45 -12.47 -5.71
CA PRO A 69 -9.31 -11.26 -4.92
C PRO A 69 -7.92 -10.64 -5.08
N VAL A 70 -7.87 -9.33 -5.28
CA VAL A 70 -6.61 -8.59 -5.44
C VAL A 70 -6.38 -7.71 -4.22
N LEU A 71 -5.25 -7.90 -3.57
CA LEU A 71 -4.78 -7.12 -2.44
C LEU A 71 -3.81 -6.03 -2.91
N GLY A 72 -4.19 -4.78 -2.70
CA GLY A 72 -3.33 -3.61 -2.83
C GLY A 72 -2.99 -3.06 -1.45
N ALA A 73 -1.86 -2.38 -1.32
CA ALA A 73 -1.49 -1.73 -0.06
C ALA A 73 -0.56 -0.55 -0.29
N ASP A 74 -0.68 0.44 0.57
CA ASP A 74 0.15 1.63 0.59
C ASP A 74 0.57 2.01 2.01
N THR A 75 1.76 2.58 2.16
CA THR A 75 2.33 2.93 3.47
C THR A 75 3.08 4.24 3.36
N SER A 76 2.72 5.20 4.21
CA SER A 76 3.36 6.51 4.29
C SER A 76 3.67 6.87 5.74
N VAL A 77 4.81 7.52 5.95
CA VAL A 77 5.17 8.14 7.23
C VAL A 77 4.64 9.56 7.23
N VAL A 78 4.02 9.99 8.32
CA VAL A 78 3.44 11.32 8.48
C VAL A 78 4.09 12.01 9.68
N LEU A 79 4.61 13.21 9.46
CA LEU A 79 5.20 14.04 10.48
C LEU A 79 4.54 15.42 10.41
N ASN A 80 3.89 15.85 11.48
CA ASN A 80 3.15 17.12 11.54
C ASN A 80 2.14 17.28 10.38
N ASP A 81 1.31 16.26 10.16
CA ASP A 81 0.31 16.18 9.08
C ASP A 81 0.86 16.19 7.63
N GLU A 82 2.18 16.15 7.45
CA GLU A 82 2.81 16.04 6.13
C GLU A 82 3.30 14.62 5.84
N ILE A 83 3.00 14.11 4.64
CA ILE A 83 3.58 12.85 4.17
C ILE A 83 5.08 13.05 3.91
N MET A 84 5.88 12.22 4.57
CA MET A 84 7.29 12.05 4.25
C MET A 84 7.42 11.12 3.05
N GLY A 85 7.83 11.69 1.92
CA GLY A 85 8.17 10.93 0.72
C GLY A 85 9.40 10.04 0.90
N LYS A 86 9.78 9.33 -0.16
CA LYS A 86 11.01 8.54 -0.19
C LYS A 86 12.22 9.48 -0.25
N PRO A 87 13.32 9.18 0.45
CA PRO A 87 14.53 9.97 0.34
C PRO A 87 15.09 9.86 -1.09
N ARG A 88 15.53 10.99 -1.65
CA ARG A 88 16.13 11.07 -2.98
C ARG A 88 17.59 10.61 -3.01
N GLY A 89 18.21 10.45 -1.84
CA GLY A 89 19.60 10.04 -1.67
C GLY A 89 20.01 9.98 -0.20
N GLN A 90 21.29 9.70 0.05
CA GLN A 90 21.82 9.49 1.41
C GLN A 90 21.68 10.72 2.31
N GLU A 91 22.00 11.92 1.80
CA GLU A 91 21.87 13.16 2.57
C GLU A 91 20.41 13.51 2.90
N ASP A 92 19.50 13.26 1.95
CA ASP A 92 18.06 13.43 2.14
C ASP A 92 17.56 12.44 3.20
N ALA A 93 18.00 11.18 3.13
CA ALA A 93 17.68 10.17 4.15
C ALA A 93 18.20 10.56 5.54
N ARG A 94 19.43 11.08 5.64
CA ARG A 94 19.98 11.58 6.90
C ARG A 94 19.14 12.73 7.45
N THR A 95 18.77 13.69 6.61
CA THR A 95 17.91 14.82 6.99
C THR A 95 16.53 14.36 7.45
N MET A 96 15.92 13.42 6.72
CA MET A 96 14.65 12.80 7.10
C MET A 96 14.73 12.10 8.47
N LEU A 97 15.76 11.29 8.70
CA LEU A 97 15.97 10.61 9.98
C LEU A 97 16.21 11.61 11.14
N GLN A 98 16.92 12.70 10.88
CA GLN A 98 17.10 13.77 11.87
C GLN A 98 15.77 14.44 12.23
N ARG A 99 14.89 14.68 11.26
CA ARG A 99 13.53 15.22 11.51
C ARG A 99 12.68 14.29 12.37
N LEU A 100 12.86 12.97 12.23
CA LEU A 100 12.15 11.95 13.01
C LEU A 100 12.76 11.74 14.40
N SER A 101 13.99 12.20 14.64
CA SER A 101 14.72 11.93 15.88
C SER A 101 14.10 12.68 17.07
N GLY A 102 13.65 11.95 18.08
CA GLY A 102 13.09 12.52 19.31
C GLY A 102 11.68 13.08 19.14
N VAL A 103 11.02 12.83 18.00
CA VAL A 103 9.66 13.31 17.70
C VAL A 103 8.77 12.14 17.33
N SER A 104 7.54 12.15 17.83
CA SER A 104 6.51 11.19 17.42
C SER A 104 6.06 11.47 16.00
N HIS A 105 5.93 10.41 15.21
CA HIS A 105 5.41 10.43 13.85
C HIS A 105 4.39 9.30 13.72
N GLN A 106 3.53 9.38 12.71
CA GLN A 106 2.56 8.33 12.41
C GLN A 106 3.04 7.53 11.21
N VAL A 107 2.79 6.23 11.24
CA VAL A 107 2.90 5.35 10.08
C VAL A 107 1.51 4.93 9.69
N LEU A 108 1.06 5.39 8.53
CA LEU A 108 -0.22 5.04 7.96
C LEU A 108 -0.03 3.87 7.02
N THR A 109 -0.78 2.79 7.20
CA THR A 109 -0.83 1.68 6.23
C THR A 109 -2.28 1.40 5.85
N ALA A 110 -2.60 1.56 4.58
CA ALA A 110 -3.88 1.14 4.02
C ALA A 110 -3.71 -0.19 3.29
N VAL A 111 -4.66 -1.11 3.49
CA VAL A 111 -4.76 -2.38 2.78
C VAL A 111 -6.13 -2.47 2.15
N ALA A 112 -6.19 -2.68 0.84
CA ALA A 112 -7.42 -2.79 0.08
C ALA A 112 -7.55 -4.14 -0.60
N ILE A 113 -8.76 -4.70 -0.59
CA ILE A 113 -9.11 -5.92 -1.34
C ILE A 113 -10.21 -5.59 -2.34
N VAL A 114 -10.00 -5.98 -3.59
CA VAL A 114 -11.00 -5.91 -4.66
C VAL A 114 -11.41 -7.32 -5.07
N SER A 115 -12.71 -7.58 -5.08
CA SER A 115 -13.31 -8.82 -5.58
C SER A 115 -14.66 -8.53 -6.25
N GLY A 116 -14.71 -8.64 -7.56
CA GLY A 116 -15.91 -8.32 -8.35
C GLY A 116 -16.24 -6.83 -8.25
N GLN A 117 -17.45 -6.54 -7.79
CA GLN A 117 -17.91 -5.18 -7.53
C GLN A 117 -17.56 -4.68 -6.12
N GLN A 118 -17.03 -5.55 -5.26
CA GLN A 118 -16.72 -5.22 -3.88
C GLN A 118 -15.30 -4.65 -3.76
N THR A 119 -15.17 -3.58 -2.98
CA THR A 119 -13.90 -3.01 -2.57
C THR A 119 -13.95 -2.81 -1.06
N LEU A 120 -13.04 -3.45 -0.33
CA LEU A 120 -12.83 -3.25 1.09
C LEU A 120 -11.50 -2.54 1.29
N CYS A 121 -11.39 -1.65 2.25
CA CYS A 121 -10.16 -0.93 2.55
C CYS A 121 -10.08 -0.64 4.05
N GLU A 122 -9.04 -1.17 4.68
CA GLU A 122 -8.75 -0.98 6.09
C GLU A 122 -7.50 -0.12 6.28
N LEU A 123 -7.51 0.71 7.32
CA LEU A 123 -6.41 1.62 7.65
C LEU A 123 -5.89 1.29 9.05
N ASN A 124 -4.58 1.11 9.13
CA ASN A 124 -3.86 1.10 10.40
C ASN A 124 -3.08 2.42 10.57
N ILE A 125 -3.15 2.99 11.77
CA ILE A 125 -2.38 4.15 12.21
C ILE A 125 -1.57 3.70 13.42
N SER A 126 -0.25 3.81 13.35
CA SER A 126 0.68 3.48 14.44
C SER A 126 1.65 4.61 14.71
#